data_AF-A0A4R7VVJ5-F1
#
_entry.id   AF-A0A4R7VVJ5-F1
#
_cell.length_a   1.000
_cell.length_b   1.000
_cell.length_c   1.000
_cell.angle_alpha   90.00
_cell.angle_beta   90.00
_cell.angle_gamma   90.00
#
_symmetry.space_group_name_H-M   'P 1'
#
loop_
_entity.id
_entity.type
_entity.pdbx_description
1 polymer ?
#
loop_
_entity_poly.entity_id
_entity_poly.type
_entity_poly.pdbx_seq_one_letter_code
_entity_poly.pdbx_strand_id
1 'polypeptide(L)'
;MAAVSARKNSRSNPPPQVRTRPSSDDAHAIVFFQRHVDDDPDETVPGRVFLRETCPAGVRAKFFAVLNAVAAAPPKRFAGGGAWEAMHGDMTGWFEVRKDGPGRHHYRLFCLLDYEARGQDKPLLTIIDGRDKPFRTELSSTDYAAVRSLGDEYLKRNPRSLH
;
A
#
# COMPACT_ATOMS: atom_id res chain seq x y z
N MET A 1 55.12 22.37 35.84
CA MET A 1 54.01 23.05 35.13
C MET A 1 54.17 22.81 33.64
N ALA A 2 53.30 22.03 33.02
CA ALA A 2 52.94 22.09 31.60
C ALA A 2 51.71 21.19 31.38
N ALA A 3 50.53 21.80 31.18
CA ALA A 3 49.33 21.08 30.78
C ALA A 3 49.19 21.20 29.26
N VAL A 4 49.21 20.07 28.55
CA VAL A 4 48.90 20.00 27.12
C VAL A 4 47.38 19.88 26.98
N SER A 5 46.76 20.93 26.44
CA SER A 5 45.32 20.99 26.20
C SER A 5 45.00 20.36 24.83
N ALA A 6 44.25 19.26 24.84
CA ALA A 6 43.78 18.60 23.62
C ALA A 6 42.56 19.35 23.03
N ARG A 7 42.71 19.86 21.80
CA ARG A 7 41.62 20.48 21.03
C ARG A 7 40.57 19.42 20.64
N LYS A 8 39.34 19.57 21.12
CA LYS A 8 38.17 18.81 20.64
C LYS A 8 37.79 19.28 19.23
N ASN A 9 37.86 18.38 18.26
CA ASN A 9 37.43 18.62 16.89
C ASN A 9 35.90 18.49 16.81
N SER A 10 35.18 19.61 16.84
CA SER A 10 33.72 19.61 16.68
C SER A 10 33.36 19.44 15.21
N ARG A 11 32.91 18.24 14.82
CA ARG A 11 32.21 18.06 13.54
C ARG A 11 30.87 18.78 13.65
N SER A 12 30.73 19.88 12.91
CA SER A 12 29.46 20.58 12.73
C SER A 12 28.49 19.67 11.97
N ASN A 13 27.30 19.43 12.54
CA ASN A 13 26.22 18.77 11.83
C ASN A 13 25.79 19.64 10.63
N PRO A 14 25.59 19.06 9.43
CA PRO A 14 25.03 19.79 8.33
C PRO A 14 23.60 20.26 8.66
N PRO A 15 23.15 21.39 8.10
CA PRO A 15 21.80 21.89 8.32
C PRO A 15 20.75 20.88 7.86
N PRO A 16 19.57 20.83 8.50
CA PRO A 16 18.50 19.90 8.13
C PRO A 16 18.10 20.16 6.66
N GLN A 17 18.24 19.13 5.82
CA GLN A 17 17.80 19.19 4.44
C GLN A 17 16.27 19.28 4.42
N VAL A 18 15.74 20.32 3.77
CA VAL A 18 14.29 20.48 3.56
C VAL A 18 13.82 19.36 2.66
N ARG A 19 13.03 18.44 3.20
CA ARG A 19 12.48 17.30 2.46
C ARG A 19 11.42 17.82 1.48
N THR A 20 11.65 17.64 0.18
CA THR A 20 10.73 18.07 -0.88
C THR A 20 9.78 16.97 -1.35
N ARG A 21 9.94 15.73 -0.85
CA ARG A 21 9.10 14.58 -1.20
C ARG A 21 8.83 13.67 0.00
N PRO A 22 7.68 12.96 0.00
CA PRO A 22 7.44 11.90 0.96
C PRO A 22 8.47 10.78 0.84
N SER A 23 8.88 10.21 1.96
CA SER A 23 9.88 9.13 2.07
C SER A 23 9.17 7.80 2.23
N SER A 24 9.80 6.71 1.81
CA SER A 24 9.29 5.38 2.11
C SER A 24 9.29 5.00 3.59
N ASP A 25 9.98 5.77 4.42
CA ASP A 25 9.98 5.61 5.87
C ASP A 25 8.90 6.44 6.58
N ASP A 26 8.10 7.23 5.84
CA ASP A 26 7.00 7.98 6.45
C ASP A 26 5.77 7.10 6.66
N ALA A 27 4.90 7.53 7.56
CA ALA A 27 3.55 6.98 7.65
C ALA A 27 2.79 7.23 6.34
N HIS A 28 2.16 6.19 5.81
CA HIS A 28 1.43 6.25 4.54
C HIS A 28 -0.02 6.71 4.78
N ALA A 29 -0.59 7.42 3.81
CA ALA A 29 -2.02 7.63 3.73
C ALA A 29 -2.68 6.42 3.08
N ILE A 30 -3.74 5.89 3.70
CA ILE A 30 -4.55 4.81 3.13
C ILE A 30 -5.57 5.45 2.19
N VAL A 31 -5.55 5.08 0.92
CA VAL A 31 -6.45 5.61 -0.10
C VAL A 31 -6.97 4.50 -0.99
N PHE A 32 -8.12 4.71 -1.62
CA PHE A 32 -8.62 3.80 -2.64
C PHE A 32 -8.36 4.37 -4.02
N PHE A 33 -7.96 3.50 -4.96
CA PHE A 33 -7.99 3.85 -6.36
C PHE A 33 -9.44 4.01 -6.82
N GLN A 34 -9.73 5.17 -7.44
CA GLN A 34 -10.96 5.43 -8.15
C GLN A 34 -10.66 5.41 -9.64
N ARG A 35 -11.40 4.60 -10.40
CA ARG A 35 -11.30 4.60 -11.86
C ARG A 35 -11.72 5.95 -12.41
N HIS A 36 -11.00 6.43 -13.43
CA HIS A 36 -11.28 7.74 -14.00
C HIS A 36 -12.49 7.65 -14.94
N VAL A 37 -13.31 8.70 -15.00
CA VAL A 37 -14.51 8.77 -15.87
C VAL A 37 -14.25 8.35 -17.34
N ASP A 38 -13.06 8.65 -17.86
CA ASP A 38 -12.64 8.27 -19.22
C ASP A 38 -12.42 6.75 -19.42
N ASP A 39 -12.06 6.00 -18.38
CA ASP A 39 -11.87 4.54 -18.44
C ASP A 39 -13.06 3.77 -17.85
N ASP A 40 -13.87 4.44 -17.01
CA ASP A 40 -15.06 3.92 -16.37
C ASP A 40 -16.04 5.04 -16.02
N PRO A 41 -17.19 5.17 -16.73
CA PRO A 41 -18.14 6.26 -16.52
C PRO A 41 -18.80 6.22 -15.13
N ASP A 42 -18.81 5.06 -14.46
CA ASP A 42 -19.33 4.92 -13.10
C ASP A 42 -18.29 5.28 -12.03
N GLU A 43 -17.06 5.63 -12.45
CA GLU A 43 -15.92 5.97 -11.60
C GLU A 43 -15.76 4.99 -10.43
N THR A 44 -15.83 3.69 -10.75
CA THR A 44 -15.87 2.66 -9.71
C THR A 44 -14.62 2.68 -8.85
N VAL A 45 -14.76 2.20 -7.62
CA VAL A 45 -13.67 2.13 -6.63
C VAL A 45 -13.48 0.66 -6.25
N PRO A 46 -12.78 -0.15 -7.07
CA PRO A 46 -12.87 -1.61 -7.02
C PRO A 46 -12.53 -2.19 -5.64
N GLY A 47 -11.42 -1.75 -5.04
CA GLY A 47 -11.05 -2.18 -3.69
C GLY A 47 -12.08 -1.83 -2.61
N ARG A 48 -12.80 -0.71 -2.74
CA ARG A 48 -13.85 -0.31 -1.80
C ARG A 48 -15.11 -1.14 -2.00
N VAL A 49 -15.51 -1.35 -3.26
CA VAL A 49 -16.65 -2.21 -3.64
C VAL A 49 -16.43 -3.61 -3.08
N PHE A 50 -15.27 -4.22 -3.32
CA PHE A 50 -14.91 -5.53 -2.77
C PHE A 50 -15.04 -5.59 -1.23
N LEU A 51 -14.50 -4.61 -0.52
CA LEU A 51 -14.60 -4.57 0.95
C LEU A 51 -16.04 -4.42 1.44
N ARG A 52 -16.90 -3.71 0.71
CA ARG A 52 -18.28 -3.44 1.12
C ARG A 52 -19.22 -4.60 0.79
N GLU A 53 -19.12 -5.11 -0.43
CA GLU A 53 -20.10 -6.01 -1.03
C GLU A 53 -19.70 -7.48 -0.92
N THR A 54 -18.39 -7.78 -1.00
CA THR A 54 -17.90 -9.16 -0.98
C THR A 54 -17.42 -9.58 0.41
N CYS A 55 -16.71 -8.69 1.12
CA CYS A 55 -16.12 -9.05 2.41
C CYS A 55 -17.15 -9.08 3.55
N PRO A 56 -17.24 -10.19 4.31
CA PRO A 56 -17.98 -10.21 5.56
C PRO A 56 -17.45 -9.14 6.54
N ALA A 57 -18.34 -8.58 7.37
CA ALA A 57 -17.99 -7.45 8.25
C ALA A 57 -16.74 -7.70 9.11
N GLY A 58 -16.60 -8.90 9.66
CA GLY A 58 -15.42 -9.29 10.45
C GLY A 58 -14.12 -9.38 9.62
N VAL A 59 -14.21 -9.79 8.35
CA VAL A 59 -13.06 -9.80 7.44
C VAL A 59 -12.68 -8.37 7.08
N ARG A 60 -13.65 -7.51 6.74
CA ARG A 60 -13.45 -6.09 6.47
C ARG A 60 -12.74 -5.38 7.63
N ALA A 61 -13.20 -5.58 8.87
CA ALA A 61 -12.57 -5.00 10.05
C ALA A 61 -11.09 -5.43 10.20
N LYS A 62 -10.80 -6.71 9.95
CA LYS A 62 -9.42 -7.24 10.01
C LYS A 62 -8.54 -6.69 8.89
N PHE A 63 -9.08 -6.42 7.70
CA PHE A 63 -8.33 -5.73 6.64
C PHE A 63 -7.90 -4.34 7.10
N PHE A 64 -8.84 -3.52 7.58
CA PHE A 64 -8.51 -2.18 8.06
C PHE A 64 -7.52 -2.18 9.23
N ALA A 65 -7.61 -3.15 10.14
CA ALA A 65 -6.63 -3.30 11.21
C ALA A 65 -5.20 -3.49 10.68
N VAL A 66 -5.02 -4.31 9.63
CA VAL A 66 -3.70 -4.49 9.01
C VAL A 66 -3.29 -3.24 8.24
N LEU A 67 -4.17 -2.67 7.42
CA LEU A 67 -3.87 -1.46 6.64
C LEU A 67 -3.42 -0.32 7.55
N ASN A 68 -4.10 -0.11 8.68
CA ASN A 68 -3.72 0.91 9.66
C ASN A 68 -2.35 0.64 10.28
N ALA A 69 -2.06 -0.62 10.65
CA ALA A 69 -0.76 -0.99 11.20
C ALA A 69 0.37 -0.83 10.18
N VAL A 70 0.14 -1.27 8.93
CA VAL A 70 1.07 -1.16 7.81
C VAL A 70 1.29 0.29 7.42
N ALA A 71 0.27 1.14 7.45
CA ALA A 71 0.38 2.55 7.10
C ALA A 71 1.07 3.38 8.20
N ALA A 72 0.91 2.99 9.48
CA ALA A 72 1.56 3.66 10.61
C ALA A 72 3.05 3.32 10.72
N ALA A 73 3.44 2.09 10.37
CA ALA A 73 4.84 1.71 10.23
C ALA A 73 5.30 1.96 8.78
N PRO A 74 6.61 2.06 8.48
CA PRO A 74 7.07 1.96 7.10
C PRO A 74 6.65 0.60 6.51
N PRO A 75 5.79 0.53 5.48
CA PRO A 75 5.22 -0.73 4.97
C PRO A 75 6.28 -1.74 4.52
N LYS A 76 7.42 -1.23 4.04
CA LYS A 76 8.58 -2.04 3.61
C LYS A 76 9.26 -2.79 4.76
N ARG A 77 9.04 -2.36 6.01
CA ARG A 77 9.66 -2.93 7.22
C ARG A 77 8.66 -3.64 8.12
N PHE A 78 7.39 -3.65 7.75
CA PHE A 78 6.34 -4.24 8.55
C PHE A 78 6.42 -5.77 8.45
N ALA A 79 6.76 -6.42 9.57
CA ALA A 79 6.70 -7.87 9.69
C ALA A 79 5.25 -8.31 9.87
N GLY A 80 4.54 -8.50 8.75
CA GLY A 80 3.10 -8.75 8.73
C GLY A 80 2.63 -10.10 9.26
N GLY A 81 3.53 -10.98 9.71
CA GLY A 81 3.19 -12.30 10.23
C GLY A 81 2.34 -13.15 9.26
N GLY A 82 2.53 -12.99 7.95
CA GLY A 82 1.72 -13.63 6.91
C GLY A 82 0.46 -12.87 6.50
N ALA A 83 0.07 -11.80 7.21
CA ALA A 83 -1.10 -11.00 6.88
C ALA A 83 -0.81 -9.84 5.91
N TRP A 84 0.46 -9.46 5.73
CA TRP A 84 0.93 -8.48 4.75
C TRP A 84 2.16 -9.05 4.07
N GLU A 85 2.16 -9.08 2.74
CA GLU A 85 3.22 -9.73 1.96
C GLU A 85 3.58 -8.89 0.73
N ALA A 86 4.88 -8.78 0.48
CA ALA A 86 5.39 -8.32 -0.80
C ALA A 86 5.24 -9.45 -1.82
N MET A 87 4.66 -9.14 -2.97
CA MET A 87 4.47 -10.11 -4.04
C MET A 87 5.73 -10.19 -4.92
N HIS A 88 5.87 -11.30 -5.65
CA HIS A 88 7.04 -11.62 -6.45
C HIS A 88 6.68 -11.98 -7.89
N GLY A 89 7.71 -12.10 -8.74
CA GLY A 89 7.57 -12.44 -10.15
C GLY A 89 6.76 -11.39 -10.90
N ASP A 90 5.72 -11.84 -11.57
CA ASP A 90 4.79 -11.03 -12.37
C ASP A 90 4.03 -9.95 -11.59
N MET A 91 3.99 -10.09 -10.26
CA MET A 91 3.38 -9.13 -9.33
C MET A 91 4.44 -8.37 -8.53
N THR A 92 5.71 -8.34 -8.98
CA THR A 92 6.76 -7.57 -8.30
C THR A 92 6.38 -6.10 -8.17
N GLY A 93 6.56 -5.53 -6.98
CA GLY A 93 6.14 -4.16 -6.66
C GLY A 93 4.72 -4.06 -6.11
N TRP A 94 3.93 -5.14 -6.18
CA TRP A 94 2.65 -5.26 -5.51
C TRP A 94 2.79 -5.80 -4.10
N PHE A 95 1.81 -5.46 -3.29
CA PHE A 95 1.65 -5.98 -1.95
C PHE A 95 0.24 -6.51 -1.77
N GLU A 96 0.08 -7.45 -0.86
CA GLU A 96 -1.25 -7.95 -0.51
C GLU A 96 -1.46 -8.04 0.99
N VAL A 97 -2.68 -7.68 1.41
CA VAL A 97 -3.19 -8.08 2.71
C VAL A 97 -3.91 -9.42 2.53
N ARG A 98 -3.63 -10.37 3.43
CA ARG A 98 -4.23 -11.71 3.42
C ARG A 98 -5.16 -11.87 4.62
N LYS A 99 -6.41 -12.29 4.38
CA LYS A 99 -7.35 -12.65 5.44
C LYS A 99 -8.14 -13.91 5.12
N ASP A 100 -8.38 -14.69 6.16
CA ASP A 100 -9.30 -15.83 6.11
C ASP A 100 -10.65 -15.40 6.65
N GLY A 101 -11.70 -15.94 6.04
CA GLY A 101 -13.07 -15.63 6.40
C GLY A 101 -13.94 -16.87 6.57
N PRO A 102 -15.25 -16.66 6.83
CA PRO A 102 -16.22 -17.73 6.95
C PRO A 102 -16.31 -18.57 5.67
N GLY A 103 -16.87 -19.77 5.79
CA GLY A 103 -17.08 -20.67 4.66
C GLY A 103 -15.80 -21.30 4.11
N ARG A 104 -14.65 -21.16 4.79
CA ARG A 104 -13.33 -21.55 4.27
C ARG A 104 -13.00 -20.80 2.97
N HIS A 105 -13.09 -19.47 3.03
CA HIS A 105 -12.65 -18.59 1.95
C HIS A 105 -11.41 -17.80 2.38
N HIS A 106 -10.53 -17.57 1.41
CA HIS A 106 -9.42 -16.64 1.49
C HIS A 106 -9.79 -15.36 0.77
N TYR A 107 -9.52 -14.23 1.42
CA TYR A 107 -9.69 -12.90 0.88
C TYR A 107 -8.29 -12.29 0.72
N ARG A 108 -8.06 -11.65 -0.42
CA ARG A 108 -6.82 -10.95 -0.76
C ARG A 108 -7.17 -9.53 -1.16
N LEU A 109 -6.42 -8.57 -0.64
CA LEU A 109 -6.57 -7.16 -0.95
C LEU A 109 -5.24 -6.66 -1.51
N PHE A 110 -5.25 -6.25 -2.78
CA PHE A 110 -4.06 -5.90 -3.54
C PHE A 110 -3.79 -4.40 -3.44
N CYS A 111 -2.55 -4.07 -3.11
CA CYS A 111 -2.13 -2.72 -2.79
C CYS A 111 -0.86 -2.34 -3.56
N LEU A 112 -0.72 -1.05 -3.83
CA LEU A 112 0.51 -0.42 -4.30
C LEU A 112 1.02 0.57 -3.24
N LEU A 113 2.34 0.73 -3.17
CA LEU A 113 2.98 1.80 -2.41
C LEU A 113 3.41 2.90 -3.38
N ASP A 114 2.88 4.10 -3.22
CA ASP A 114 3.13 5.22 -4.13
C ASP A 114 3.83 6.38 -3.44
N TYR A 115 5.02 6.69 -3.93
CA TYR A 115 5.89 7.76 -3.43
C TYR A 115 5.88 8.99 -4.36
N GLU A 116 5.19 8.91 -5.48
CA GLU A 116 5.27 9.85 -6.60
C GLU A 116 3.95 10.57 -6.89
N ALA A 117 2.88 10.25 -6.16
CA ALA A 117 1.59 10.91 -6.27
C ALA A 117 1.70 12.42 -6.02
N ARG A 118 1.36 13.24 -7.02
CA ARG A 118 1.37 14.70 -6.93
C ARG A 118 0.21 15.20 -6.10
N GLY A 119 0.45 16.25 -5.32
CA GLY A 119 -0.56 16.87 -4.45
C GLY A 119 -0.81 16.08 -3.16
N GLN A 120 0.08 15.15 -2.80
CA GLN A 120 -0.01 14.37 -1.57
C GLN A 120 1.18 14.67 -0.66
N ASP A 121 0.88 14.97 0.61
CA ASP A 121 1.90 15.29 1.62
C ASP A 121 2.54 14.03 2.25
N LYS A 122 1.95 12.86 1.98
CA LYS A 122 2.36 11.56 2.50
C LYS A 122 2.51 10.56 1.36
N PRO A 123 3.36 9.52 1.51
CA PRO A 123 3.32 8.40 0.58
C PRO A 123 1.97 7.68 0.71
N LEU A 124 1.52 7.01 -0.35
CA LEU A 124 0.22 6.35 -0.37
C LEU A 124 0.38 4.84 -0.21
N LEU A 125 -0.47 4.25 0.62
CA LEU A 125 -0.84 2.84 0.57
C LEU A 125 -2.16 2.78 -0.19
N THR A 126 -2.07 2.55 -1.49
CA THR A 126 -3.23 2.58 -2.39
C THR A 126 -3.82 1.18 -2.49
N ILE A 127 -5.09 1.03 -2.09
CA ILE A 127 -5.86 -0.17 -2.34
C ILE A 127 -6.38 -0.12 -3.78
N ILE A 128 -6.00 -1.11 -4.58
CA ILE A 128 -6.41 -1.21 -5.99
C ILE A 128 -7.67 -2.06 -6.12
N ASP A 129 -7.61 -3.29 -5.64
CA ASP A 129 -8.66 -4.29 -5.87
C ASP A 129 -8.63 -5.39 -4.81
N GLY A 130 -9.63 -6.27 -4.78
CA GLY A 130 -9.63 -7.47 -3.95
C GLY A 130 -10.23 -8.69 -4.64
N ARG A 131 -9.81 -9.86 -4.16
CA ARG A 131 -10.28 -11.16 -4.65
C ARG A 131 -10.66 -12.06 -3.49
N ASP A 132 -11.74 -12.80 -3.66
CA ASP A 132 -12.06 -13.94 -2.80
C ASP A 132 -11.77 -15.24 -3.56
N LYS A 133 -11.40 -16.28 -2.81
CA LYS A 133 -11.28 -17.62 -3.38
C LYS A 133 -11.56 -18.69 -2.33
N PRO A 134 -11.98 -19.89 -2.75
CA PRO A 134 -12.08 -21.03 -1.84
C PRO A 134 -10.73 -21.39 -1.19
N PHE A 135 -10.79 -22.03 -0.03
CA PHE A 135 -9.61 -22.49 0.67
C PHE A 135 -8.81 -23.49 -0.17
N ARG A 136 -7.47 -23.36 -0.15
CA ARG A 136 -6.51 -24.20 -0.90
C ARG A 136 -6.67 -24.19 -2.44
N THR A 137 -7.34 -23.20 -3.01
CA THR A 137 -7.25 -22.95 -4.46
C THR A 137 -6.22 -21.86 -4.74
N GLU A 138 -5.89 -21.62 -6.00
CA GLU A 138 -5.06 -20.49 -6.44
C GLU A 138 -5.92 -19.47 -7.19
N LEU A 139 -5.53 -18.19 -7.17
CA LEU A 139 -6.12 -17.22 -8.10
C LEU A 139 -5.56 -17.51 -9.48
N SER A 140 -6.39 -17.33 -10.50
CA SER A 140 -5.98 -17.58 -11.87
C SER A 140 -4.99 -16.51 -12.36
N SER A 141 -4.23 -16.82 -13.42
CA SER A 141 -3.41 -15.82 -14.11
C SER A 141 -4.25 -14.65 -14.63
N THR A 142 -5.50 -14.91 -15.04
CA THR A 142 -6.47 -13.89 -15.47
C THR A 142 -6.84 -12.95 -14.31
N ASP A 143 -7.03 -13.46 -13.10
CA ASP A 143 -7.31 -12.62 -11.92
C ASP A 143 -6.15 -11.67 -11.65
N TYR A 144 -4.92 -12.17 -11.68
CA TYR A 144 -3.73 -11.32 -11.51
C TYR A 144 -3.57 -10.32 -12.65
N ALA A 145 -3.83 -10.72 -13.90
CA ALA A 145 -3.80 -9.80 -15.03
C ALA A 145 -4.84 -8.67 -14.89
N ALA A 146 -6.05 -8.98 -14.41
CA ALA A 146 -7.08 -7.98 -14.16
C ALA A 146 -6.67 -6.99 -13.05
N VAL A 147 -6.11 -7.49 -11.95
CA VAL A 147 -5.56 -6.64 -10.86
C VAL A 147 -4.47 -5.72 -11.41
N ARG A 148 -3.54 -6.25 -12.22
CA ARG A 148 -2.47 -5.44 -12.83
C ARG A 148 -3.01 -4.36 -13.75
N SER A 149 -4.00 -4.68 -14.58
CA SER A 149 -4.62 -3.68 -15.46
C SER A 149 -5.20 -2.49 -14.70
N LEU A 150 -5.79 -2.72 -13.51
CA LEU A 150 -6.27 -1.65 -12.64
C LEU A 150 -5.12 -0.85 -12.02
N GLY A 151 -4.01 -1.50 -11.67
CA GLY A 151 -2.81 -0.82 -11.22
C GLY A 151 -2.17 0.04 -12.31
N ASP A 152 -2.14 -0.45 -13.54
CA ASP A 152 -1.66 0.31 -14.70
C ASP A 152 -2.56 1.53 -14.96
N GLU A 153 -3.88 1.37 -14.87
CA GLU A 153 -4.85 2.47 -14.97
C GLU A 153 -4.62 3.52 -13.88
N TYR A 154 -4.41 3.09 -12.63
CA TYR A 154 -4.04 3.97 -11.51
C TYR A 154 -2.74 4.75 -11.80
N LEU A 155 -1.72 4.06 -12.31
CA LEU A 155 -0.39 4.66 -12.55
C LEU A 155 -0.35 5.58 -13.77
N LYS A 156 -1.27 5.41 -14.73
CA LYS A 156 -1.36 6.19 -15.99
C LYS A 156 -1.57 7.69 -15.78
N ARG A 157 -2.10 8.11 -14.63
CA ARG A 157 -2.42 9.52 -14.32
C ARG A 157 -1.65 10.04 -13.11
N ASN A 158 -1.26 11.32 -13.15
CA ASN A 158 -0.67 12.01 -12.00
C ASN A 158 -0.95 13.53 -12.07
N PRO A 159 -1.95 14.08 -11.34
CA PRO A 159 -2.52 13.56 -10.08
C PRO A 159 -3.25 12.22 -10.17
N ARG A 160 -3.16 11.44 -9.09
CA ARG A 160 -3.83 10.14 -8.99
C ARG A 160 -5.34 10.35 -8.84
N SER A 161 -6.12 9.43 -9.40
CA SER A 161 -7.58 9.37 -9.17
C SER A 161 -7.86 8.56 -7.90
N LEU A 162 -8.34 9.23 -6.85
CA LEU A 162 -8.38 8.70 -5.48
C LEU A 162 -9.74 8.93 -4.82
N HIS A 163 -10.16 7.98 -3.96
CA HIS A 163 -11.34 8.07 -3.09
C HIS A 163 -11.00 7.74 -1.62
#